data_AF-A0A7W0G838-F1
#
_entry.id   AF-A0A7W0G838-F1
#
_cell.length_a   1.000
_cell.length_b   1.000
_cell.length_c   1.000
_cell.angle_alpha   90.00
_cell.angle_beta   90.00
_cell.angle_gamma   90.00
#
_symmetry.space_group_name_H-M   'P 1'
#
loop_
_entity.id
_entity.type
_entity.pdbx_description
1 polymer ?
#
loop_
_entity_poly.entity_id
_entity_poly.type
_entity_poly.pdbx_seq_one_letter_code
_entity_poly.pdbx_strand_id
1 'polypeptide(L)'
;MTAQGSAATRFRRAVERKSLLNAELAAREMGRLGLEDALSLVLLYAGADDPRFDRAATRWIARFCVEGKPSLSELQAAVSALALLRRGGGEAAAHLLVGLSRNG
;
A
#
# COMPACT_ATOMS: atom_id res chain seq x y z
N MET A 1 -6.61 -10.01 28.52
CA MET A 1 -7.42 -8.84 28.15
C MET A 1 -7.79 -8.98 26.68
N THR A 2 -9.08 -9.18 26.42
CA THR A 2 -9.63 -9.94 25.30
C THR A 2 -9.89 -9.11 24.05
N ALA A 3 -9.41 -9.62 22.91
CA ALA A 3 -9.96 -9.57 21.54
C ALA A 3 -10.73 -8.34 21.01
N GLN A 4 -10.46 -7.12 21.48
CA GLN A 4 -10.63 -5.95 20.63
C GLN A 4 -9.36 -5.80 19.79
N GLY A 5 -9.47 -6.20 18.52
CA GLY A 5 -8.32 -6.29 17.62
C GLY A 5 -7.49 -5.02 17.66
N SER A 6 -6.18 -5.18 17.84
CA SER A 6 -5.20 -4.09 17.77
C SER A 6 -5.45 -3.24 16.52
N ALA A 7 -5.01 -1.97 16.52
CA ALA A 7 -5.18 -1.07 15.38
C ALA A 7 -4.73 -1.75 14.06
N ALA A 8 -3.69 -2.58 14.10
CA ALA A 8 -3.24 -3.42 12.99
C ALA A 8 -4.29 -4.45 12.50
N THR A 9 -5.01 -5.13 13.41
CA THR A 9 -6.10 -6.04 13.03
C THR A 9 -7.26 -5.31 12.39
N ARG A 10 -7.62 -4.11 12.90
CA ARG A 10 -8.66 -3.27 12.27
C ARG A 10 -8.23 -2.77 10.91
N PHE A 11 -6.97 -2.33 10.77
CA PHE A 11 -6.39 -1.93 9.50
C PHE A 11 -6.47 -3.06 8.47
N ARG A 12 -5.99 -4.26 8.81
CA ARG A 12 -6.03 -5.42 7.92
C ARG A 12 -7.45 -5.75 7.46
N ARG A 13 -8.41 -5.80 8.39
CA ARG A 13 -9.82 -6.02 8.06
C ARG A 13 -10.41 -4.93 7.17
N ALA A 14 -10.00 -3.68 7.36
CA ALA A 14 -10.45 -2.57 6.53
C ALA A 14 -9.90 -2.69 5.10
N VAL A 15 -8.62 -3.06 4.96
CA VAL A 15 -7.99 -3.36 3.66
C VAL A 15 -8.69 -4.52 2.95
N GLU A 16 -8.92 -5.64 3.64
CA GLU A 16 -9.64 -6.81 3.11
C GLU A 16 -11.03 -6.45 2.59
N ARG A 17 -11.73 -5.55 3.28
CA ARG A 17 -13.07 -5.06 2.91
C ARG A 17 -13.04 -3.90 1.93
N LYS A 18 -11.87 -3.51 1.43
CA LYS A 18 -11.66 -2.34 0.56
C LYS A 18 -12.26 -1.05 1.13
N SER A 19 -12.27 -0.92 2.46
CA SER A 19 -12.88 0.22 3.17
C SER A 19 -11.83 1.29 3.44
N LEU A 20 -11.68 2.23 2.50
CA LEU A 20 -10.68 3.30 2.57
C LEU A 20 -10.75 4.13 3.86
N LEU A 21 -11.94 4.60 4.23
CA LEU A 21 -12.14 5.40 5.44
C LEU A 21 -11.66 4.66 6.71
N ASN A 22 -12.06 3.40 6.87
CA ASN A 22 -11.69 2.61 8.04
C ASN A 22 -10.19 2.28 8.07
N ALA A 23 -9.58 2.07 6.89
CA ALA A 23 -8.15 1.84 6.78
C ALA A 23 -7.36 3.10 7.16
N GLU A 24 -7.79 4.29 6.73
CA GLU A 24 -7.16 5.55 7.12
C GLU A 24 -7.27 5.81 8.62
N LEU A 25 -8.44 5.58 9.23
CA LEU A 25 -8.62 5.73 10.67
C LEU A 25 -7.69 4.79 11.45
N ALA A 26 -7.68 3.51 11.09
CA ALA A 26 -6.81 2.54 11.74
C ALA A 26 -5.32 2.85 11.53
N ALA A 27 -4.93 3.31 10.34
CA ALA A 27 -3.56 3.71 10.04
C ALA A 27 -3.09 4.90 10.89
N ARG A 28 -3.95 5.89 11.11
CA ARG A 28 -3.66 7.03 11.98
C ARG A 28 -3.40 6.58 13.42
N GLU A 29 -4.19 5.62 13.91
CA GLU A 29 -4.02 5.06 15.25
C GLU A 29 -2.77 4.19 15.39
N MET A 30 -2.34 3.49 14.32
CA MET A 30 -1.07 2.77 14.30
C MET A 30 0.14 3.71 14.34
N GLY A 31 -0.03 4.98 13.94
CA GLY A 31 1.03 5.96 13.84
C GLY A 31 1.97 5.67 12.66
N ARG A 32 3.02 4.87 12.89
CA ARG A 32 4.00 4.54 11.85
C ARG A 32 3.63 3.24 11.14
N LEU A 33 3.30 3.34 9.86
CA LEU A 33 3.05 2.17 9.01
C LEU A 33 4.36 1.56 8.49
N GLY A 34 4.41 0.23 8.45
CA GLY A 34 5.39 -0.50 7.65
C GLY A 34 5.23 -0.22 6.16
N LEU A 35 6.20 -0.67 5.35
CA LEU A 35 6.16 -0.46 3.90
C LEU A 35 4.98 -1.16 3.23
N GLU A 36 4.65 -2.39 3.68
CA GLU A 36 3.52 -3.19 3.18
C GLU A 36 2.16 -2.57 3.55
N ASP A 37 1.98 -2.11 4.79
CA ASP A 37 0.74 -1.44 5.22
C ASP A 37 0.55 -0.12 4.46
N ALA A 38 1.64 0.61 4.21
CA ALA A 38 1.58 1.82 3.39
C ALA A 38 1.23 1.52 1.93
N LEU A 39 1.74 0.42 1.36
CA LEU A 39 1.33 -0.04 0.03
C LEU A 39 -0.17 -0.34 -0.01
N SER A 40 -0.69 -0.99 1.04
CA SER A 40 -2.12 -1.32 1.13
C SER A 40 -3.01 -0.09 1.02
N LEU A 41 -2.62 1.06 1.60
CA LEU A 41 -3.34 2.32 1.41
C LEU A 41 -3.23 2.84 -0.03
N VAL A 42 -2.08 2.71 -0.68
CA VAL A 42 -1.92 3.09 -2.10
C VAL A 42 -2.86 2.28 -2.99
N LEU A 43 -2.99 0.97 -2.74
CA LEU A 43 -3.91 0.10 -3.48
C LEU A 43 -5.38 0.48 -3.24
N LEU A 44 -5.74 0.87 -2.02
CA LEU A 44 -7.09 1.36 -1.72
C LEU A 44 -7.40 2.67 -2.45
N TYR A 45 -6.44 3.61 -2.50
CA TYR A 45 -6.61 4.84 -3.28
C TYR A 45 -6.78 4.54 -4.78
N ALA A 46 -6.01 3.61 -5.33
CA ALA A 46 -6.16 3.19 -6.73
C ALA A 46 -7.56 2.61 -7.00
N GLY A 47 -8.01 1.69 -6.14
CA GLY A 47 -9.32 1.03 -6.29
C GLY A 47 -10.52 1.97 -6.12
N ALA A 48 -10.34 3.10 -5.43
CA ALA A 48 -11.36 4.12 -5.22
C ALA A 48 -11.30 5.27 -6.24
N ASP A 49 -10.38 5.23 -7.21
CA ASP A 49 -10.04 6.35 -8.10
C ASP A 49 -9.79 7.67 -7.33
N ASP A 50 -9.18 7.55 -6.15
CA ASP A 50 -8.96 8.69 -5.26
C ASP A 50 -7.80 9.56 -5.78
N PRO A 51 -7.96 10.90 -5.88
CA PRO A 51 -6.93 11.80 -6.38
C PRO A 51 -5.65 11.80 -5.54
N ARG A 52 -5.69 11.29 -4.31
CA ARG A 52 -4.50 11.13 -3.44
C ARG A 52 -3.59 10.00 -3.89
N PHE A 53 -4.03 9.14 -4.80
CA PHE A 53 -3.26 8.00 -5.30
C PHE A 53 -1.85 8.41 -5.74
N ASP A 54 -1.72 9.39 -6.64
CA ASP A 54 -0.42 9.73 -7.24
C ASP A 54 0.58 10.18 -6.16
N ARG A 55 0.13 11.05 -5.25
CA ARG A 55 0.94 11.53 -4.12
C ARG A 55 1.33 10.39 -3.18
N ALA A 56 0.41 9.48 -2.89
CA ALA A 56 0.66 8.33 -2.01
C ALA A 56 1.63 7.34 -2.65
N ALA A 57 1.47 7.05 -3.95
CA ALA A 57 2.33 6.19 -4.74
C ALA A 57 3.76 6.73 -4.82
N THR A 58 3.95 8.02 -5.13
CA THR A 58 5.29 8.64 -5.15
C THR A 58 5.96 8.58 -3.78
N ARG A 59 5.22 8.89 -2.71
CA ARG A 59 5.75 8.80 -1.34
C ARG A 59 6.13 7.36 -0.97
N TRP A 60 5.35 6.38 -1.42
CA TRP A 60 5.65 4.98 -1.20
C TRP A 60 6.92 4.54 -1.95
N ILE A 61 7.11 4.93 -3.21
CA ILE A 61 8.34 4.66 -3.97
C ILE A 61 9.57 5.25 -3.29
N ALA A 62 9.48 6.50 -2.83
CA ALA A 62 10.58 7.11 -2.08
C ALA A 62 10.96 6.30 -0.82
N ARG A 63 9.96 5.78 -0.10
CA ARG A 63 10.20 4.88 1.04
C ARG A 63 10.76 3.54 0.60
N PHE A 64 10.27 2.94 -0.48
CA PHE A 64 10.78 1.68 -0.99
C PHE A 64 12.27 1.77 -1.33
N CYS A 65 12.71 2.88 -1.95
CA CYS A 65 14.13 3.13 -2.20
C CYS A 65 15.00 3.18 -0.93
N VAL A 66 14.48 3.77 0.16
CA VAL A 66 15.23 3.97 1.41
C VAL A 66 15.17 2.76 2.34
N GLU A 67 13.98 2.18 2.49
CA GLU A 67 13.69 1.09 3.41
C GLU A 67 14.05 -0.27 2.79
N GLY A 68 13.66 -0.51 1.53
CA GLY A 68 13.82 -1.81 0.86
C GLY A 68 15.00 -1.91 -0.10
N LYS A 69 15.71 -0.80 -0.38
CA LYS A 69 16.94 -0.74 -1.20
C LYS A 69 16.88 -1.61 -2.48
N PRO A 70 15.83 -1.47 -3.31
CA PRO A 70 15.65 -2.27 -4.50
C PRO A 70 16.78 -2.06 -5.51
N SER A 71 17.02 -3.10 -6.30
CA SER A 71 17.72 -2.98 -7.58
C SER A 71 16.97 -2.06 -8.55
N LEU A 72 17.65 -1.59 -9.59
CA LEU A 72 17.05 -0.75 -10.61
C LEU A 72 15.85 -1.42 -11.29
N SER A 73 15.93 -2.74 -11.53
CA SER A 73 14.84 -3.51 -12.15
C SER A 73 13.62 -3.62 -11.25
N GLU A 74 13.82 -3.77 -9.93
CA GLU A 74 12.71 -3.80 -8.97
C GLU A 74 12.04 -2.43 -8.84
N LEU A 75 12.83 -1.35 -8.84
CA LEU A 75 12.30 0.01 -8.85
C LEU A 75 11.47 0.28 -10.13
N GLN A 76 12.01 -0.08 -11.30
CA GLN A 76 11.29 0.05 -12.57
C GLN A 76 9.99 -0.73 -12.56
N ALA A 77 10.02 -1.98 -12.07
CA ALA A 77 8.85 -2.85 -11.96
C ALA A 77 7.78 -2.23 -11.05
N ALA A 78 8.18 -1.70 -9.89
CA ALA A 78 7.27 -1.05 -8.95
C ALA A 78 6.59 0.19 -9.56
N VAL A 79 7.36 1.09 -10.20
CA VAL A 79 6.80 2.29 -10.86
C VAL A 79 5.84 1.90 -11.98
N SER A 80 6.20 0.90 -12.79
CA SER A 80 5.36 0.42 -13.90
C SER A 80 4.05 -0.20 -13.39
N ALA A 81 4.10 -0.99 -12.32
CA ALA A 81 2.91 -1.58 -11.72
C ALA A 81 1.97 -0.52 -11.14
N LEU A 82 2.49 0.51 -10.47
CA LEU A 82 1.68 1.63 -9.96
C LEU A 82 1.03 2.42 -11.11
N ALA A 83 1.76 2.68 -12.20
CA ALA A 83 1.21 3.35 -13.37
C ALA A 83 0.11 2.52 -14.05
N LEU A 84 0.22 1.20 -14.07
CA LEU A 84 -0.84 0.30 -14.54
C LEU A 84 -2.06 0.36 -13.64
N LEU A 85 -1.90 0.29 -12.31
CA LEU A 85 -3.00 0.39 -11.35
C LEU A 85 -3.80 1.69 -11.54
N ARG A 86 -3.13 2.83 -11.77
CA ARG A 86 -3.81 4.12 -12.04
C ARG A 86 -4.77 4.05 -13.22
N ARG A 87 -4.43 3.25 -14.24
CA ARG A 87 -5.22 3.07 -15.47
C ARG A 87 -6.28 1.96 -15.34
N GLY A 88 -6.53 1.47 -14.13
CA GLY A 88 -7.43 0.33 -13.89
C GLY A 88 -6.77 -1.03 -14.13
N GLY A 89 -5.44 -1.10 -14.20
CA GLY A 89 -4.67 -2.32 -14.38
C GLY A 89 -4.89 -3.32 -13.23
N GLY A 90 -4.90 -4.62 -13.58
CA GLY A 90 -5.47 -5.68 -12.76
C GLY A 90 -4.63 -6.21 -11.60
N GLU A 91 -5.22 -7.21 -10.93
CA GLU A 91 -4.74 -7.91 -9.73
C GLU A 91 -3.26 -8.35 -9.79
N ALA A 92 -2.74 -8.68 -10.96
CA ALA A 92 -1.34 -9.04 -11.16
C ALA A 92 -0.36 -7.91 -10.80
N ALA A 93 -0.70 -6.64 -11.10
CA ALA A 93 0.13 -5.50 -10.74
C ALA A 93 0.16 -5.28 -9.21
N ALA A 94 -0.97 -5.47 -8.55
CA ALA A 94 -1.06 -5.42 -7.09
C ALA A 94 -0.22 -6.54 -6.44
N HIS A 95 -0.33 -7.78 -6.95
CA HIS A 95 0.46 -8.91 -6.44
C HIS A 95 1.97 -8.70 -6.58
N LEU A 96 2.42 -8.18 -7.72
CA LEU A 96 3.84 -7.84 -7.93
C LEU A 96 4.34 -6.84 -6.88
N LEU A 97 3.58 -5.77 -6.62
CA LEU A 97 3.96 -4.76 -5.64
C LEU A 97 4.02 -5.31 -4.22
N VAL A 98 3.09 -6.18 -3.84
CA VAL A 98 3.12 -6.83 -2.52
C VAL A 98 4.37 -7.69 -2.38
N GLY A 99 4.72 -8.48 -3.40
CA GLY A 99 5.96 -9.27 -3.42
C GLY A 99 7.22 -8.42 -3.25
N LEU A 100 7.31 -7.30 -3.97
CA LEU A 100 8.44 -6.37 -3.85
C LEU A 100 8.53 -5.70 -2.47
N SER A 101 7.39 -5.40 -1.85
CA SER A 101 7.35 -4.76 -0.53
C SER A 101 7.83 -5.64 0.64
N ARG A 102 7.87 -6.96 0.43
CA ARG A 102 8.27 -7.96 1.45
C ARG A 102 9.72 -8.42 1.34
N ASN A 103 10.35 -8.23 0.17
CA ASN A 103 11.69 -8.74 -0.15
C ASN A 103 12.79 -7.67 -0.13
N GLY A 104 12.43 -6.41 0.13
CA GLY A 104 13.36 -5.30 0.35
C GLY A 104 13.83 -5.20 1.79
#